data_AF-A0A965QUG9-F1
#
_entry.id   AF-A0A965QUG9-F1
#
_cell.length_a   1.000
_cell.length_b   1.000
_cell.length_c   1.000
_cell.angle_alpha   90.00
_cell.angle_beta   90.00
_cell.angle_gamma   90.00
#
_symmetry.space_group_name_H-M   'P 1'
#
loop_
_entity.id
_entity.type
_entity.pdbx_description
1 polymer ?
#
loop_
_entity_poly.entity_id
_entity_poly.type
_entity_poly.pdbx_seq_one_letter_code
_entity_poly.pdbx_strand_id
1 'polypeptide(L)'
;MEPLIADGSLCLFRFDVSGSRGGRILLVQHHAISDPESGGSYTVKKYRSLKVQEADSDDEAWTHAAVQLVPLNGEFQTIWINPDQVDDLRVVAEFMRVLH
;
A
#
# COMPACT_ATOMS: atom_id res chain seq x y z
N MET A 1 3.86 -11.05 5.66
CA MET A 1 2.63 -11.02 4.82
C MET A 1 2.06 -12.43 4.73
N GLU A 2 2.01 -13.11 5.88
CA GLU A 2 1.67 -14.52 5.99
C GLU A 2 0.17 -14.75 5.80
N PRO A 3 -0.24 -15.94 5.33
CA PRO A 3 0.62 -17.07 4.95
C PRO A 3 1.19 -17.00 3.53
N LEU A 4 0.81 -16.00 2.73
CA LEU A 4 1.19 -15.92 1.31
C LEU A 4 2.68 -15.66 1.10
N ILE A 5 3.26 -14.79 1.94
CA ILE A 5 4.69 -14.45 1.94
C ILE A 5 5.17 -14.61 3.38
N ALA A 6 5.84 -15.75 3.62
CA ALA A 6 6.50 -16.06 4.88
C ALA A 6 7.76 -15.21 5.06
N ASP A 7 8.19 -15.04 6.32
CA ASP A 7 9.47 -14.40 6.61
C ASP A 7 10.63 -15.09 5.87
N GLY A 8 11.62 -14.30 5.43
CA GLY A 8 12.78 -14.78 4.66
C GLY A 8 12.50 -15.19 3.20
N SER A 9 11.26 -15.06 2.70
CA SER A 9 10.91 -15.47 1.34
C SER A 9 11.58 -14.62 0.25
N LEU A 10 12.16 -15.27 -0.76
CA LEU A 10 12.60 -14.61 -1.99
C LEU A 10 11.39 -14.31 -2.90
N CYS A 11 11.08 -13.04 -3.07
CA CYS A 11 9.91 -12.60 -3.84
C CYS A 11 10.31 -12.11 -5.23
N LEU A 12 9.56 -12.53 -6.26
CA LEU A 12 9.63 -11.98 -7.61
C LEU A 12 8.69 -10.80 -7.74
N PHE A 13 9.21 -9.68 -8.26
CA PHE A 13 8.47 -8.45 -8.48
C PHE A 13 8.53 -8.04 -9.96
N ARG A 14 7.48 -7.34 -10.40
CA ARG A 14 7.40 -6.71 -11.71
C ARG A 14 7.39 -5.19 -11.56
N PHE A 15 8.35 -4.53 -12.23
CA PHE A 15 8.39 -3.07 -12.36
C PHE A 15 7.32 -2.56 -13.34
N ASP A 16 7.09 -1.25 -13.36
CA ASP A 16 6.09 -0.59 -14.24
C ASP A 16 4.65 -1.05 -13.99
N VAL A 17 4.18 -0.83 -12.75
CA VAL A 17 2.82 -1.15 -12.33
C VAL A 17 1.81 -0.31 -13.11
N SER A 18 1.21 -0.92 -14.13
CA SER A 18 0.20 -0.30 -14.99
C SER A 18 -1.22 -0.73 -14.61
N GLY A 19 -2.18 0.16 -14.87
CA GLY A 19 -3.60 -0.03 -14.56
C GLY A 19 -3.95 0.19 -13.09
N SER A 20 -5.11 -0.34 -12.66
CA SER A 20 -5.59 -0.18 -11.29
C SER A 20 -4.68 -0.89 -10.29
N ARG A 21 -4.26 -0.16 -9.26
CA ARG A 21 -3.47 -0.66 -8.11
C ARG A 21 -4.35 -1.37 -7.07
N GLY A 22 -5.67 -1.16 -7.12
CA GLY A 22 -6.61 -1.65 -6.12
C GLY A 22 -6.60 -3.17 -6.02
N GLY A 23 -6.42 -3.67 -4.80
CA GLY A 23 -6.44 -5.09 -4.47
C GLY A 23 -5.12 -5.83 -4.77
N ARG A 24 -4.13 -5.18 -5.38
CA ARG A 24 -2.83 -5.79 -5.68
C ARG A 24 -1.91 -5.77 -4.46
N ILE A 25 -0.96 -6.69 -4.41
CA ILE A 25 0.13 -6.68 -3.43
C ILE A 25 1.29 -5.92 -4.04
N LEU A 26 1.70 -4.82 -3.41
CA LEU A 26 2.68 -3.91 -3.95
C LEU A 26 3.83 -3.74 -2.97
N LEU A 27 5.04 -3.62 -3.52
CA LEU A 27 6.17 -3.01 -2.83
C LEU A 27 6.02 -1.50 -2.95
N VAL A 28 5.86 -0.84 -1.81
CA VAL A 28 5.69 0.62 -1.74
C VAL A 28 6.75 1.24 -0.85
N GLN A 29 7.03 2.51 -1.11
CA GLN A 29 7.90 3.34 -0.30
C GLN A 29 7.13 4.59 0.16
N HIS A 30 7.27 4.95 1.43
CA HIS A 30 6.76 6.21 1.96
C HIS A 30 7.59 6.63 3.17
N HIS A 31 7.90 7.92 3.27
CA HIS A 31 8.80 8.44 4.31
C HIS A 31 8.25 8.24 5.74
N ALA A 32 6.92 8.30 5.91
CA ALA A 32 6.26 8.09 7.20
C ALA A 32 6.02 6.61 7.55
N ILE A 33 6.30 5.67 6.63
CA ILE A 33 6.26 4.25 6.96
C ILE A 33 7.54 3.94 7.73
N SER A 34 7.42 3.76 9.03
CA SER A 34 8.45 3.11 9.83
C SER A 34 8.08 1.64 9.93
N ASP A 35 8.75 0.79 9.15
CA ASP A 35 8.64 -0.65 9.33
C ASP A 35 9.26 -1.04 10.69
N PRO A 36 8.49 -1.58 11.65
CA PRO A 36 9.01 -1.95 12.97
C PRO A 36 10.15 -2.97 12.91
N GLU A 37 10.22 -3.76 11.83
CA GLU A 37 11.20 -4.85 11.69
C GLU A 37 12.51 -4.39 11.03
N SER A 38 12.43 -3.52 10.02
CA SER A 38 13.62 -3.11 9.23
C SER A 38 14.06 -1.66 9.46
N GLY A 39 13.23 -0.83 10.13
CA GLY A 39 13.45 0.61 10.23
C GLY A 39 13.43 1.34 8.88
N GLY A 40 13.04 0.65 7.81
CA GLY A 40 13.04 1.16 6.44
C GLY A 40 11.73 1.84 6.07
N SER A 41 11.79 2.68 5.04
CA SER A 41 10.63 3.36 4.44
C SER A 41 9.83 2.48 3.47
N TYR A 42 10.06 1.17 3.46
CA TYR A 42 9.51 0.23 2.46
C TYR A 42 8.63 -0.81 3.12
N THR A 43 7.56 -1.23 2.44
CA THR A 43 6.73 -2.35 2.90
C THR A 43 6.07 -3.05 1.72
N VAL A 44 5.79 -4.34 1.90
CA VAL A 44 4.91 -5.12 1.01
C VAL A 44 3.56 -5.30 1.67
N LYS A 45 2.50 -4.75 1.07
CA LYS A 45 1.11 -4.83 1.57
C LYS A 45 0.11 -4.84 0.42
N LYS A 46 -1.12 -5.27 0.70
CA LYS A 46 -2.22 -5.17 -0.25
C LYS A 46 -2.70 -3.72 -0.33
N TYR A 47 -2.67 -3.13 -1.52
CA TYR A 47 -3.08 -1.75 -1.75
C TYR A 47 -4.60 -1.65 -1.88
N ARG A 48 -5.22 -0.73 -1.14
CA ARG A 48 -6.64 -0.40 -1.29
C ARG A 48 -6.82 1.11 -1.29
N SER A 49 -7.42 1.65 -2.35
CA SER A 49 -7.81 3.05 -2.41
C SER A 49 -9.24 3.22 -1.91
N LEU A 50 -9.46 4.26 -1.11
CA LEU A 50 -10.75 4.68 -0.59
C LEU A 50 -11.04 6.09 -1.14
N LYS A 51 -12.24 6.29 -1.70
CA LYS A 51 -12.71 7.63 -2.03
C LYS A 51 -13.31 8.24 -0.77
N VAL A 52 -12.79 9.40 -0.38
CA VAL A 52 -13.35 10.26 0.67
C VAL A 52 -14.10 11.36 -0.05
N GLN A 53 -15.40 11.43 0.19
CA GLN A 53 -16.26 12.50 -0.32
C GLN A 53 -16.59 13.38 0.88
N GLU A 54 -16.20 14.65 0.83
CA GLU A 54 -16.62 15.61 1.86
C GLU A 54 -18.10 15.93 1.64
N ALA A 55 -18.92 15.55 2.62
CA ALA A 55 -20.33 15.91 2.67
C ALA A 55 -20.43 17.21 3.46
N ASP A 56 -20.31 18.36 2.80
CA ASP A 56 -20.89 19.66 3.19
C ASP A 56 -20.29 20.82 2.37
N SER A 57 -20.40 20.78 1.04
CA SER A 57 -20.12 21.96 0.20
C SER A 57 -21.02 21.92 -1.03
N ASP A 58 -21.88 22.93 -1.18
CA ASP A 58 -22.74 23.17 -2.35
C ASP A 58 -21.92 23.61 -3.60
N ASP A 59 -20.58 23.61 -3.49
CA ASP A 59 -19.63 23.89 -4.56
C ASP A 59 -18.69 22.67 -4.72
N GLU A 60 -18.67 22.08 -5.93
CA GLU A 60 -17.79 21.00 -6.39
C GLU A 60 -17.20 20.08 -5.30
N ALA A 61 -17.84 18.93 -5.06
CA ALA A 61 -17.34 17.91 -4.13
C ALA A 61 -15.90 17.45 -4.49
N TRP A 62 -14.91 18.00 -3.80
CA TRP A 62 -13.52 17.56 -3.90
C TRP A 62 -13.43 16.12 -3.39
N THR A 63 -13.11 15.18 -4.28
CA THR A 63 -12.95 13.77 -3.91
C THR A 63 -11.48 13.51 -3.60
N HIS A 64 -11.15 13.46 -2.32
CA HIS A 64 -9.83 13.06 -1.85
C HIS A 64 -9.73 11.52 -1.82
N ALA A 65 -8.62 10.95 -2.29
CA ALA A 65 -8.42 9.51 -2.23
C ALA A 65 -7.45 9.17 -1.08
N ALA A 66 -7.91 8.44 -0.07
CA ALA A 66 -7.04 7.85 0.94
C ALA A 66 -6.53 6.48 0.47
N VAL A 67 -5.41 6.03 1.02
CA VAL A 67 -4.85 4.71 0.73
C VAL A 67 -4.68 3.90 2.01
N GLN A 68 -5.07 2.64 1.94
CA GLN A 68 -4.79 1.63 2.95
C GLN A 68 -3.77 0.62 2.41
N LEU A 69 -2.76 0.34 3.23
CA LEU A 69 -1.80 -0.73 3.01
C LEU A 69 -2.15 -1.87 3.99
N VAL A 70 -2.91 -2.83 3.49
CA VAL A 70 -3.54 -3.88 4.30
C VAL A 70 -2.63 -5.11 4.39
N PRO A 71 -2.28 -5.58 5.60
CA PRO A 71 -1.56 -6.84 5.76
C PRO A 71 -2.46 -8.03 5.48
N LEU A 72 -1.87 -9.15 5.07
CA LEU A 72 -2.56 -10.45 5.03
C LEU A 72 -2.44 -11.23 6.34
N ASN A 73 -1.42 -10.93 7.14
CA ASN A 73 -1.29 -11.47 8.49
C ASN A 73 -2.11 -10.58 9.45
N GLY A 74 -3.10 -11.18 10.12
CA GLY A 74 -4.00 -10.50 11.07
C GLY A 74 -3.34 -10.00 12.35
N GLU A 75 -2.10 -10.40 12.63
CA GLU A 75 -1.31 -9.88 13.76
C GLU A 75 -0.77 -8.46 13.52
N PHE A 76 -0.77 -8.01 12.25
CA PHE A 76 -0.28 -6.69 11.87
C PHE A 76 -1.43 -5.73 11.61
N GLN A 77 -1.22 -4.46 11.93
CA GLN A 77 -2.21 -3.40 11.70
C GLN A 77 -2.15 -2.88 10.25
N THR A 78 -3.29 -2.36 9.78
CA THR A 78 -3.35 -1.65 8.49
C THR A 78 -2.69 -0.30 8.62
N ILE A 79 -1.83 0.04 7.65
CA ILE A 79 -1.21 1.37 7.58
C ILE A 79 -2.12 2.26 6.74
N TRP A 80 -2.44 3.44 7.27
CA TRP A 80 -3.25 4.45 6.61
C TRP A 80 -2.35 5.55 6.06
N ILE A 81 -2.58 5.90 4.80
CA ILE A 81 -1.97 7.05 4.13
C ILE A 81 -3.10 8.04 3.87
N ASN A 82 -3.01 9.19 4.53
CA ASN A 82 -4.00 10.25 4.40
C ASN A 82 -3.94 10.85 2.98
N PRO A 83 -5.05 11.42 2.48
CA PRO A 83 -5.08 11.94 1.11
C PRO A 83 -4.02 13.00 0.79
N ASP A 84 -3.63 13.82 1.77
CA ASP A 84 -2.57 14.82 1.68
C ASP A 84 -1.15 14.22 1.59
N GLN A 85 -0.99 12.93 1.91
CA GLN A 85 0.28 12.20 1.89
C GLN A 85 0.37 11.18 0.74
N VAL A 86 -0.69 10.99 -0.05
CA VAL A 86 -0.70 9.99 -1.12
C VAL A 86 0.32 10.29 -2.22
N ASP A 87 0.62 11.57 -2.46
CA ASP A 87 1.62 11.96 -3.47
C ASP A 87 3.05 11.56 -3.08
N ASP A 88 3.33 11.42 -1.78
CA ASP A 88 4.60 10.92 -1.26
C ASP A 88 4.70 9.38 -1.29
N LEU A 89 3.59 8.68 -1.56
CA LEU A 89 3.55 7.22 -1.63
C LEU A 89 4.02 6.73 -3.00
N ARG A 90 5.25 6.23 -3.05
CA ARG A 90 5.82 5.67 -4.26
C ARG A 90 5.51 4.18 -4.36
N VAL A 91 4.81 3.79 -5.43
CA VAL A 91 4.71 2.37 -5.82
C VAL A 91 5.96 1.98 -6.58
N VAL A 92 6.70 1.00 -6.06
CA VAL A 92 7.97 0.56 -6.63
C VAL A 92 7.75 -0.59 -7.61
N ALA A 93 7.02 -1.62 -7.19
CA ALA A 93 6.78 -2.82 -7.99
C ALA A 93 5.55 -3.60 -7.53
N GLU A 94 5.04 -4.47 -8.39
CA GLU A 94 3.96 -5.41 -8.09
C GLU A 94 4.54 -6.78 -7.72
N PHE A 95 4.06 -7.35 -6.61
CA PHE A 95 4.40 -8.71 -6.20
C PHE A 95 3.77 -9.72 -7.16
N MET A 96 4.60 -10.63 -7.70
CA MET A 96 4.15 -11.67 -8.62
C MET A 96 4.01 -13.02 -7.91
N ARG A 97 5.08 -13.47 -7.23
CA ARG A 97 5.10 -14.75 -6.49
C ARG A 97 6.33 -14.87 -5.58
N VAL A 98 6.29 -15.82 -4.66
CA VAL A 98 7.48 -16.33 -3.96
C VAL A 98 8.21 -17.32 -4.86
N LEU A 99 9.54 -17.30 -4.82
CA LEU A 99 10.41 -18.28 -5.47
C LEU A 99 10.82 -19.34 -4.44
N HIS A 100 10.75 -20.59 -4.85
CA HIS A 100 11.16 -21.76 -4.07
C HIS A 100 12.58 -22.16 -4.44
#